data_AF-A0A0B6YKM0-F1
#
_entry.id   AF-A0A0B6YKM0-F1
#
_cell.length_a   1.000
_cell.length_b   1.000
_cell.length_c   1.000
_cell.angle_alpha   90.00
_cell.angle_beta   90.00
_cell.angle_gamma   90.00
#
_symmetry.space_group_name_H-M   'P 1'
#
loop_
_entity.id
_entity.type
_entity.pdbx_description
1 polymer ?
#
loop_
_entity_poly.entity_id
_entity_poly.type
_entity_poly.pdbx_seq_one_letter_code
_entity_poly.pdbx_strand_id
1 'polypeptide(L)'
;AGIRKGDRILEVNGTNVEGATHKQVVDYIRSGGDSLTLTVISVPEQVAEKLEPSDESSGPSYIDYSERRSLPISIPDCNYSDHMGDRHVVFNIYMAGRHLCSRRYREFDT
;
A
#
# COMPACT_ATOMS: atom_id res chain seq x y z
N ALA A 1 26.69 0.62 20.02
CA ALA A 1 25.32 0.49 19.47
C ALA A 1 25.23 1.31 18.17
N GLY A 2 24.51 0.84 17.15
CA GLY A 2 24.60 1.40 15.79
C GLY A 2 23.41 1.03 14.91
N ILE A 3 22.22 1.50 15.31
CA ILE A 3 21.01 1.46 14.46
C ILE A 3 21.25 2.32 13.22
N ARG A 4 20.86 1.82 12.06
CA ARG A 4 21.00 2.50 10.77
C ARG A 4 19.64 2.78 10.16
N LYS A 5 19.61 3.70 9.19
CA LYS A 5 18.41 3.89 8.36
C LYS A 5 18.06 2.56 7.70
N GLY A 6 16.78 2.17 7.77
CA GLY A 6 16.28 0.89 7.27
C GLY A 6 16.09 -0.19 8.35
N ASP A 7 16.61 0.00 9.56
CA ASP A 7 16.30 -0.89 10.68
C ASP A 7 14.87 -0.64 11.20
N ARG A 8 14.13 -1.71 11.45
CA ARG A 8 12.77 -1.65 12.01
C ARG A 8 12.71 -2.26 13.39
N ILE A 9 12.06 -1.56 14.31
CA ILE A 9 11.88 -1.99 15.69
C ILE A 9 10.72 -2.98 15.76
N LEU A 10 11.00 -4.18 16.26
CA LEU A 10 10.01 -5.21 16.56
C LEU A 10 9.59 -5.16 18.03
N GLU A 11 10.55 -4.89 18.92
CA GLU A 11 10.30 -4.88 20.37
C GLU A 11 11.04 -3.73 21.06
N VAL A 12 10.40 -3.16 22.07
CA VAL A 12 10.96 -2.17 22.98
C VAL A 12 10.91 -2.74 24.39
N ASN A 13 12.06 -2.88 25.04
CA ASN A 13 12.19 -3.43 26.39
C ASN A 13 11.50 -4.81 26.55
N GLY A 14 11.58 -5.65 25.51
CA GLY A 14 10.94 -6.97 25.46
C GLY A 14 9.43 -6.97 25.19
N THR A 15 8.85 -5.80 24.89
CA THR A 15 7.43 -5.69 24.50
C THR A 15 7.33 -5.54 22.99
N ASN A 16 6.57 -6.43 22.34
CA ASN A 16 6.29 -6.33 20.91
C ASN A 16 5.50 -5.05 20.60
N VAL A 17 5.95 -4.31 19.59
CA VAL A 17 5.36 -3.02 19.18
C VAL A 17 4.71 -3.06 17.80
N GLU A 18 4.43 -4.25 17.26
CA GLU A 18 3.73 -4.39 15.99
C GLU A 18 2.31 -3.82 16.09
N GLY A 19 1.97 -2.90 15.18
CA GLY A 19 0.67 -2.19 15.21
C GLY A 19 0.55 -1.12 16.30
N ALA A 20 1.57 -0.91 17.14
CA ALA A 20 1.58 0.17 18.10
C ALA A 20 1.68 1.53 17.38
N THR A 21 0.98 2.53 17.92
CA THR A 21 1.13 3.91 17.44
C THR A 21 2.49 4.47 17.84
N HIS A 22 2.99 5.45 17.07
CA HIS A 22 4.25 6.13 17.39
C HIS A 22 4.30 6.62 18.84
N LYS A 23 3.18 7.18 19.33
CA LYS A 23 3.06 7.64 20.71
C LYS A 23 3.28 6.49 21.72
N GLN A 24 2.62 5.36 21.52
CA GLN A 24 2.78 4.20 22.41
C GLN A 24 4.22 3.67 22.40
N VAL A 25 4.86 3.61 21.24
CA VAL A 25 6.28 3.21 21.14
C VAL A 25 7.19 4.15 21.92
N VAL A 26 6.97 5.47 21.80
CA VAL A 26 7.72 6.47 22.58
C VAL A 26 7.49 6.30 24.07
N ASP A 27 6.28 5.99 24.50
CA ASP A 27 5.97 5.75 25.91
C ASP A 27 6.68 4.49 26.44
N TYR A 28 6.76 3.40 25.66
CA TYR A 28 7.54 2.20 26.03
C TYR A 28 9.04 2.45 26.10
N ILE A 29 9.57 3.34 25.26
CA ILE A 29 10.98 3.74 25.33
C ILE A 29 11.22 4.51 26.62
N ARG A 30 10.34 5.47 26.94
CA ARG A 30 10.45 6.35 28.11
C ARG A 30 10.25 5.61 29.43
N SER A 31 9.44 4.55 29.46
CA SER A 31 9.22 3.77 30.67
C SER A 31 10.45 2.95 31.11
N GLY A 32 11.41 2.71 30.22
CA GLY A 32 12.62 1.93 30.48
C GLY A 32 13.68 2.61 31.37
N GLY A 33 13.55 3.91 31.65
CA GLY A 33 14.52 4.65 32.47
C GLY A 33 15.88 4.79 31.78
N ASP A 34 16.95 4.37 32.46
CA ASP A 34 18.33 4.53 32.00
C ASP A 34 18.80 3.47 30.99
N SER A 35 18.02 2.41 30.77
CA SER A 35 18.37 1.31 29.86
C SER A 35 17.27 1.09 28.83
N LEU A 36 17.68 0.89 27.57
CA LEU A 36 16.80 0.63 26.45
C LEU A 36 17.29 -0.59 25.67
N THR A 37 16.47 -1.63 25.63
CA THR A 37 16.71 -2.82 24.82
C THR A 37 15.77 -2.81 23.61
N LEU A 38 16.33 -2.86 22.40
CA LEU A 38 15.56 -2.91 21.16
C LEU A 38 15.84 -4.20 20.41
N THR A 39 14.79 -4.89 19.99
CA THR A 39 14.89 -5.96 18.99
C THR A 39 14.57 -5.35 17.64
N VAL A 40 15.52 -5.38 16.69
CA VAL A 40 15.34 -4.78 15.36
C VAL A 40 15.61 -5.77 14.24
N ILE A 41 15.04 -5.52 13.07
CA ILE A 41 15.38 -6.21 11.81
C ILE A 41 15.95 -5.20 10.82
N SER A 42 17.03 -5.57 10.14
CA SER A 42 17.57 -4.76 9.04
C SER A 42 16.79 -5.05 7.76
N VAL A 43 16.16 -4.01 7.22
CA VAL A 43 15.45 -4.10 5.94
C VAL A 43 16.37 -3.57 4.84
N PRO A 44 16.51 -4.29 3.70
CA PRO A 44 17.30 -3.78 2.59
C PRO A 44 16.71 -2.46 2.08
N GLU A 45 17.59 -1.52 1.71
CA GLU A 45 17.26 -0.13 1.38
C GLU A 45 16.14 0.00 0.34
N GLN A 46 16.22 -0.77 -0.74
CA GLN A 46 15.20 -0.87 -1.79
C GLN A 46 13.78 -1.24 -1.29
N VAL A 47 13.69 -1.99 -0.19
CA VAL A 47 12.40 -2.33 0.44
C VAL A 47 11.99 -1.26 1.45
N ALA A 48 12.95 -0.65 2.16
CA ALA A 48 12.68 0.45 3.07
C ALA A 48 12.14 1.70 2.35
N GLU A 49 12.71 2.07 1.20
CA GLU A 49 12.26 3.20 0.37
C GLU A 49 10.82 3.05 -0.12
N LYS A 50 10.40 1.82 -0.44
CA LYS A 50 9.02 1.53 -0.86
C LYS A 50 8.01 1.66 0.29
N LEU A 51 8.47 1.61 1.53
CA LEU A 51 7.64 1.59 2.72
C LEU A 51 7.67 2.92 3.50
N GLU A 52 8.58 3.84 3.18
CA GLU A 52 8.44 5.22 3.63
C GLU A 52 7.16 5.78 2.97
N PRO A 53 6.16 6.24 3.74
CA PRO A 53 5.09 7.02 3.16
C PRO A 53 5.79 8.24 2.58
N SER A 54 5.86 8.32 1.25
CA SER A 54 6.38 9.51 0.61
C SER A 54 5.52 10.67 1.11
N ASP A 55 6.10 11.55 1.93
CA ASP A 55 5.57 12.90 2.22
C ASP A 55 5.72 13.78 0.95
N GLU A 56 5.54 13.15 -0.19
CA GLU A 56 5.43 13.76 -1.49
C GLU A 56 3.96 14.11 -1.62
N SER A 57 3.67 15.38 -1.40
CA SER A 57 2.53 16.10 -1.97
C SER A 57 2.41 15.95 -3.52
N SER A 58 3.23 15.08 -4.12
CA SER A 58 3.33 14.75 -5.55
C SER A 58 3.13 13.24 -5.82
N GLY A 59 2.57 12.46 -4.88
CA GLY A 59 1.95 11.16 -5.17
C GLY A 59 0.63 11.34 -5.94
N PRO A 60 0.12 10.30 -6.65
CA PRO A 60 -0.95 10.41 -7.65
C PRO A 60 -2.15 11.15 -7.06
N SER A 61 -2.45 12.35 -7.58
CA SER A 61 -3.59 13.22 -7.23
C SER A 61 -4.51 12.55 -6.22
N TYR A 62 -4.30 12.79 -4.92
CA TYR A 62 -5.12 12.21 -3.85
C TYR A 62 -6.56 12.61 -4.16
N ILE A 63 -7.31 11.71 -4.80
CA ILE A 63 -8.67 12.02 -5.20
C ILE A 63 -9.46 11.98 -3.90
N ASP A 64 -9.87 13.15 -3.46
CA ASP A 64 -10.66 13.32 -2.26
C ASP A 64 -12.09 12.80 -2.51
N TYR A 65 -12.28 11.49 -2.31
CA TYR A 65 -13.59 10.83 -2.41
C TYR A 65 -14.54 11.20 -1.25
N SER A 66 -14.10 12.03 -0.29
CA SER A 66 -15.01 12.59 0.72
C SER A 66 -15.94 13.62 0.09
N GLU A 67 -15.51 14.26 -1.01
CA GLU A 67 -16.40 15.02 -1.88
C GLU A 67 -17.31 14.06 -2.63
N ARG A 68 -18.63 14.13 -2.36
CA ARG A 68 -19.68 13.39 -3.09
C ARG A 68 -19.88 13.90 -4.53
N ARG A 69 -18.79 14.14 -5.25
CA ARG A 69 -18.81 14.51 -6.67
C ARG A 69 -18.73 13.24 -7.51
N SER A 70 -19.66 13.08 -8.43
CA SER A 70 -19.61 12.02 -9.43
C SER A 70 -18.42 12.26 -10.36
N LEU A 71 -17.45 11.34 -10.37
CA LEU A 71 -16.36 11.34 -11.34
C LEU A 71 -16.77 10.54 -12.59
N PRO A 72 -16.38 10.99 -13.79
CA PRO A 72 -16.72 10.28 -15.02
C PRO A 72 -15.99 8.93 -15.07
N ILE A 73 -16.76 7.87 -15.32
CA ILE A 73 -16.24 6.53 -15.60
C ILE A 73 -16.29 6.31 -17.11
N SER A 74 -15.23 5.78 -17.69
CA SER A 74 -15.17 5.44 -19.12
C SER A 74 -14.72 3.99 -19.31
N ILE A 75 -15.27 3.34 -20.34
CA ILE A 75 -14.87 2.01 -20.81
C ILE A 75 -14.43 2.17 -22.27
N PRO A 76 -13.18 2.58 -22.53
CA PRO A 76 -12.70 2.88 -23.87
C PRO A 76 -12.28 1.64 -24.68
N ASP A 77 -11.91 0.53 -24.03
CA ASP A 77 -11.34 -0.64 -24.73
C ASP A 77 -12.00 -1.95 -24.28
N CYS A 78 -12.93 -2.44 -25.10
CA CYS A 78 -13.42 -3.82 -25.03
C CYS A 78 -12.53 -4.71 -25.91
N ASN A 79 -11.71 -5.54 -25.29
CA ASN A 79 -10.82 -6.45 -26.01
C ASN A 79 -11.30 -7.90 -25.85
N TYR A 80 -11.33 -8.63 -26.96
CA TYR A 80 -11.62 -10.07 -26.99
C TYR A 80 -10.30 -10.84 -26.97
N SER A 81 -10.14 -11.72 -25.99
CA SER A 81 -8.99 -12.62 -25.90
C SER A 81 -9.45 -14.06 -26.06
N ASP A 82 -8.99 -14.74 -27.12
CA ASP A 82 -9.25 -16.16 -27.39
C ASP A 82 -8.02 -16.99 -27.01
N HIS A 83 -8.17 -17.93 -26.07
CA HIS A 83 -7.14 -18.93 -25.77
C HIS A 83 -7.81 -20.30 -25.61
N MET A 84 -7.52 -21.23 -26.54
CA MET A 84 -7.88 -22.65 -26.44
C MET A 84 -9.39 -22.93 -26.23
N GLY A 85 -10.26 -22.11 -26.85
CA GLY A 85 -11.71 -22.27 -26.81
C GLY A 85 -12.43 -21.58 -25.65
N ASP A 86 -11.71 -20.93 -24.72
CA ASP A 86 -12.30 -20.12 -23.65
C ASP A 86 -12.20 -18.63 -24.05
N ARG A 87 -13.32 -18.08 -24.56
CA ARG A 87 -13.43 -16.67 -24.99
C ARG A 87 -13.84 -15.78 -23.83
N HIS A 88 -13.11 -14.69 -23.67
CA HIS A 88 -13.42 -13.71 -22.63
C HIS A 88 -13.38 -12.28 -23.16
N VAL A 89 -14.32 -11.48 -22.67
CA VAL A 89 -14.36 -10.04 -22.86
C VAL A 89 -13.61 -9.37 -21.70
N VAL A 90 -12.64 -8.53 -22.02
CA VAL A 90 -11.91 -7.73 -21.04
C VAL A 90 -12.36 -6.29 -21.13
N PHE A 91 -12.91 -5.75 -20.03
CA PHE A 91 -13.24 -4.34 -19.90
C PHE A 91 -12.16 -3.63 -19.12
N ASN A 92 -11.57 -2.60 -19.73
CA ASN A 92 -10.69 -1.67 -19.02
C ASN A 92 -11.54 -0.52 -18.46
N ILE A 93 -11.56 -0.39 -17.14
CA ILE A 93 -12.37 0.59 -16.42
C ILE A 93 -11.48 1.76 -16.04
N TYR A 94 -11.90 2.98 -16.41
CA TYR A 94 -11.18 4.21 -16.10
C TYR A 94 -12.05 5.14 -15.28
N MET A 95 -11.44 5.85 -14.33
CA MET A 95 -12.07 6.89 -13.53
C MET A 95 -11.28 8.19 -13.71
N ALA A 96 -11.94 9.23 -14.20
CA ALA A 96 -11.29 10.52 -14.52
C ALA A 96 -10.03 10.36 -15.40
N GLY A 97 -10.08 9.46 -16.39
CA GLY A 97 -8.96 9.18 -17.31
C GLY A 97 -7.86 8.29 -16.75
N ARG A 98 -7.94 7.86 -15.48
CA ARG A 98 -6.97 6.94 -14.85
C ARG A 98 -7.49 5.51 -14.88
N HIS A 99 -6.66 4.56 -15.31
CA HIS A 99 -7.02 3.13 -15.28
C HIS A 99 -7.24 2.69 -13.83
N LEU A 100 -8.41 2.13 -13.56
CA LEU A 100 -8.82 1.62 -12.25
C LEU A 100 -8.55 0.12 -12.16
N CYS A 101 -9.11 -0.64 -13.11
CA CYS A 101 -8.90 -2.07 -13.19
C CYS A 101 -9.32 -2.64 -14.55
N SER A 102 -8.84 -3.84 -14.86
CA SER A 102 -9.30 -4.63 -16.00
C SER A 102 -10.11 -5.81 -15.48
N ARG A 103 -11.32 -6.00 -16.00
CA ARG A 103 -12.20 -7.10 -15.59
C ARG A 103 -12.50 -8.01 -16.76
N ARG A 104 -12.22 -9.30 -16.57
CA ARG A 104 -12.42 -10.36 -17.56
C ARG A 104 -13.74 -11.08 -17.27
N TYR A 105 -14.59 -11.19 -18.28
CA TYR A 105 -15.87 -11.89 -18.23
C TYR A 105 -15.88 -12.99 -19.28
N ARG A 106 -16.27 -14.20 -18.88
CA ARG A 106 -16.55 -15.30 -19.81
C ARG A 106 -17.83 -14.94 -20.57
N GLU A 107 -17.83 -15.10 -21.90
CA GLU A 107 -19.06 -14.97 -22.67
C GLU A 107 -20.03 -16.08 -22.23
N PHE A 108 -21.28 -15.72 -21.92
CA PHE A 108 -22.33 -16.72 -21.72
C PHE A 108 -22.71 -17.25 -23.11
N ASP A 109 -22.59 -18.57 -23.30
CA ASP A 109 -23.09 -19.23 -24.51
C ASP A 109 -24.58 -18.88 -24.69
N THR A 110 -24.95 -18.35 -25.85
CA THR A 110 -26.33 -17.94 -26.18
C THR A 110 -27.05 -19.06 -26.90
#